data_AF-A0A3C0PGR5-F1
#
_entry.id   AF-A0A3C0PGR5-F1
#
_cell.length_a   1.000
_cell.length_b   1.000
_cell.length_c   1.000
_cell.angle_alpha   90.00
_cell.angle_beta   90.00
_cell.angle_gamma   90.00
#
_symmetry.space_group_name_H-M   'P 1'
#
loop_
_entity.id
_entity.type
_entity.pdbx_description
1 polymer ?
#
loop_
_entity_poly.entity_id
_entity_poly.type
_entity_poly.pdbx_seq_one_letter_code
_entity_poly.pdbx_strand_id
1 'polypeptide(L)'
;LHLRPLWHQKDDRIKAHIFVCFLSFALWKTFGLMCKRAGLGDEPRRVFDEIKKICMVDVVLTTTEGKELKIRTVPRPDKPLQILLHKLGLRLPERLTKRIL
;
A
#
# COMPACT_ATOMS: atom_id res chain seq x y z
N LEU A 1 -14.91 16.36 38.63
CA LEU A 1 -15.08 16.32 37.16
C LEU A 1 -14.41 17.56 36.57
N HIS A 2 -13.14 17.48 36.18
CA HIS A 2 -12.46 18.59 35.51
C HIS A 2 -12.60 18.39 34.01
N LEU A 3 -13.61 19.01 33.39
CA LEU A 3 -13.65 19.09 31.93
C LEU A 3 -12.39 19.82 31.47
N ARG A 4 -11.50 19.10 30.79
CA ARG A 4 -10.34 19.69 30.13
C ARG A 4 -10.88 20.69 29.09
N PRO A 5 -10.44 21.96 29.09
CA PRO A 5 -11.05 22.99 28.26
C PRO A 5 -10.97 22.62 26.77
N LEU A 6 -12.14 22.46 26.14
CA LEU A 6 -12.34 22.15 24.72
C LEU A 6 -12.04 23.34 23.79
N TRP A 7 -11.26 24.33 24.25
CA TRP A 7 -10.83 25.48 23.45
C TRP A 7 -9.54 25.21 22.68
N HIS A 8 -9.41 23.99 22.15
CA HIS A 8 -8.33 23.61 21.23
C HIS A 8 -8.86 23.39 19.80
N GLN A 9 -9.97 24.04 19.44
CA GLN A 9 -10.29 24.36 18.04
C GLN A 9 -9.30 25.42 17.54
N LYS A 10 -8.03 25.04 17.44
CA LYS A 10 -7.06 25.85 16.70
C LYS A 10 -7.49 25.79 15.25
N ASP A 11 -7.75 26.94 14.64
CA ASP A 11 -8.16 27.04 13.22
C ASP A 11 -7.23 26.21 12.31
N ASP A 12 -5.94 26.16 12.63
CA ASP A 12 -4.96 25.34 11.92
C ASP A 12 -5.28 23.85 11.91
N ARG A 13 -5.80 23.29 13.02
CA ARG A 13 -6.17 21.87 13.10
C ARG A 13 -7.42 21.59 12.27
N ILE A 14 -8.37 22.52 12.24
CA ILE A 14 -9.59 22.40 11.42
C ILE A 14 -9.22 22.46 9.94
N LYS A 15 -8.40 23.45 9.54
CA LYS A 15 -7.89 23.59 8.17
C LYS A 15 -7.09 22.36 7.74
N ALA A 16 -6.20 21.86 8.60
CA ALA A 16 -5.44 20.64 8.32
C ALA A 16 -6.34 19.41 8.17
N HIS A 17 -7.36 19.26 9.02
CA HIS A 17 -8.32 18.16 8.91
C HIS A 17 -9.12 18.23 7.60
N ILE A 18 -9.65 19.41 7.25
CA ILE A 18 -10.37 19.63 5.98
C ILE A 18 -9.45 19.30 4.80
N PHE A 19 -8.20 19.76 4.84
CA PHE A 19 -7.22 19.48 3.81
C PHE A 19 -6.96 17.98 3.66
N VAL A 20 -6.67 17.25 4.74
CA VAL A 20 -6.41 15.80 4.70
C VAL A 20 -7.66 15.04 4.25
N CYS A 21 -8.85 15.42 4.70
CA CYS A 21 -10.11 14.83 4.26
C CYS A 21 -10.34 15.04 2.75
N PHE A 22 -10.15 16.26 2.26
CA PHE A 22 -10.29 16.58 0.85
C PHE A 22 -9.25 15.86 -0.01
N LEU A 23 -7.99 15.84 0.43
CA LEU A 23 -6.91 15.12 -0.25
C LEU A 23 -7.22 13.63 -0.33
N SER A 24 -7.64 13.01 0.77
CA SER A 24 -8.02 11.59 0.80
C SER A 24 -9.18 11.30 -0.14
N PHE A 25 -10.19 12.17 -0.18
CA PHE A 25 -11.31 12.05 -1.12
C PHE A 25 -10.86 12.19 -2.58
N ALA A 26 -10.03 13.19 -2.89
CA ALA A 26 -9.48 13.37 -4.23
C ALA A 26 -8.70 12.13 -4.69
N LEU A 27 -7.80 11.62 -3.85
CA LEU A 27 -7.04 10.38 -4.11
C LEU A 27 -7.96 9.17 -4.33
N TRP A 28 -9.00 9.04 -3.51
CA TRP A 28 -9.98 7.97 -3.65
C TRP A 28 -10.74 8.04 -4.97
N LYS A 29 -11.20 9.23 -5.36
CA LYS A 29 -11.93 9.43 -6.62
C LYS A 29 -11.03 9.26 -7.85
N THR A 30 -9.79 9.75 -7.80
CA THR A 30 -8.82 9.53 -8.90
C THR A 30 -8.50 8.05 -9.05
N PHE A 31 -8.30 7.33 -7.93
CA PHE A 31 -8.06 5.89 -7.97
C PHE A 31 -9.27 5.12 -8.55
N GLY A 32 -10.49 5.45 -8.12
CA GLY A 32 -11.70 4.86 -8.70
C GLY A 32 -11.80 5.07 -10.22
N LEU A 33 -11.46 6.27 -10.70
CA LEU A 33 -11.44 6.56 -12.14
C LEU A 33 -10.35 5.76 -12.87
N MET A 34 -9.16 5.60 -12.27
CA MET A 34 -8.09 4.76 -12.83
C MET A 34 -8.52 3.29 -12.93
N CYS A 35 -9.14 2.75 -11.88
CA CYS A 35 -9.69 1.39 -11.88
C CYS A 35 -10.76 1.20 -12.97
N LYS A 36 -11.64 2.19 -13.14
CA LYS A 36 -12.66 2.16 -14.21
C LYS A 36 -12.02 2.18 -15.60
N ARG A 37 -11.05 3.06 -15.84
CA ARG A 37 -10.28 3.14 -17.11
C ARG A 37 -9.52 1.86 -17.41
N ALA A 38 -9.00 1.20 -16.38
CA ALA A 38 -8.34 -0.10 -16.47
C ALA A 38 -9.30 -1.29 -16.72
N GLY A 39 -10.62 -1.05 -16.69
CA GLY A 39 -11.64 -2.11 -16.81
C GLY A 39 -11.58 -3.08 -15.64
N LEU A 40 -11.34 -2.59 -14.42
CA LEU A 40 -11.31 -3.35 -13.16
C LEU A 40 -12.64 -3.25 -12.39
N GLY A 41 -13.62 -2.50 -12.92
CA GLY A 41 -14.92 -2.26 -12.30
C GLY A 41 -15.02 -0.93 -11.55
N ASP A 42 -16.19 -0.67 -10.97
CA ASP A 42 -16.51 0.56 -10.23
C ASP A 42 -16.26 0.44 -8.72
N GLU A 43 -15.66 -0.67 -8.25
CA GLU A 43 -15.46 -0.95 -6.82
C GLU A 43 -13.97 -0.88 -6.41
N PRO A 44 -13.41 0.32 -6.18
CA PRO A 44 -12.00 0.50 -5.84
C PRO A 44 -11.59 -0.18 -4.52
N ARG A 45 -12.53 -0.43 -3.60
CA ARG A 45 -12.26 -1.17 -2.36
C ARG A 45 -11.74 -2.57 -2.63
N ARG A 46 -12.39 -3.29 -3.55
CA ARG A 46 -11.99 -4.65 -3.92
C ARG A 46 -10.60 -4.68 -4.55
N VAL A 47 -10.26 -3.67 -5.37
CA VAL A 47 -8.91 -3.52 -5.94
C VAL A 47 -7.88 -3.32 -4.82
N PHE A 48 -8.18 -2.51 -3.82
CA PHE A 48 -7.32 -2.36 -2.64
C PHE A 48 -7.16 -3.65 -1.85
N ASP A 49 -8.24 -4.43 -1.66
CA ASP A 49 -8.17 -5.71 -0.94
C ASP A 49 -7.28 -6.72 -1.67
N GLU A 50 -7.31 -6.75 -3.00
CA GLU A 50 -6.39 -7.57 -3.79
C GLU A 50 -4.94 -7.10 -3.68
N ILE A 51 -4.69 -5.79 -3.78
CA ILE A 51 -3.34 -5.21 -3.61
C ILE A 51 -2.79 -5.49 -2.20
N LYS A 52 -3.65 -5.48 -1.18
CA LYS A 52 -3.28 -5.76 0.22
C LYS A 52 -2.76 -7.20 0.42
N LYS A 53 -3.09 -8.14 -0.48
CA LYS A 53 -2.55 -9.51 -0.43
C LYS A 53 -1.06 -9.59 -0.76
N ILE A 54 -0.47 -8.52 -1.30
CA ILE A 54 0.96 -8.46 -1.59
C ILE A 54 1.70 -8.36 -0.25
N CYS A 55 2.37 -9.45 0.13
CA CYS A 55 3.17 -9.53 1.36
C CYS A 55 4.66 -9.62 1.00
N MET A 56 5.52 -9.01 1.81
CA MET A 56 6.96 -9.19 1.73
C MET A 56 7.37 -10.38 2.61
N VAL A 57 8.25 -11.24 2.10
CA VAL A 57 8.72 -12.43 2.80
C VAL A 57 10.24 -12.45 2.83
N ASP A 58 10.80 -12.77 4.00
CA ASP A 58 12.24 -12.93 4.21
C ASP A 58 12.60 -14.42 4.03
N VAL A 59 13.41 -14.73 3.02
CA VAL A 59 13.95 -16.07 2.78
C VAL A 59 15.33 -16.16 3.45
N VAL A 60 15.47 -17.07 4.41
CA VAL A 60 16.74 -17.35 5.10
C VAL A 60 17.38 -18.59 4.49
N LEU A 61 18.57 -18.43 3.92
CA LEU A 61 19.36 -19.53 3.38
C LEU A 61 20.60 -19.74 4.23
N THR A 62 20.84 -20.97 4.68
CA THR A 62 22.09 -21.35 5.34
C THR A 62 23.12 -21.71 4.28
N THR A 63 24.23 -20.98 4.24
CA THR A 63 25.34 -21.29 3.34
C THR A 63 26.17 -22.45 3.88
N THR A 64 26.92 -23.14 3.01
CA THR A 64 27.78 -24.28 3.39
C THR A 64 28.85 -23.92 4.43
N GLU A 65 29.21 -22.63 4.53
CA GLU A 65 30.10 -22.05 5.54
C GLU A 65 29.40 -21.65 6.85
N GLY A 66 28.11 -21.98 7.04
CA GLY A 66 27.34 -21.67 8.25
C GLY A 66 26.82 -20.24 8.37
N LYS A 67 27.05 -19.38 7.36
CA LYS A 67 26.51 -18.00 7.32
C LYS A 67 25.03 -18.00 6.91
N GLU A 68 24.21 -17.23 7.61
CA GLU A 68 22.81 -16.99 7.26
C GLU A 68 22.68 -15.86 6.24
N LEU A 69 22.08 -16.14 5.09
CA LEU A 69 21.74 -15.14 4.08
C LEU A 69 20.25 -14.83 4.15
N LYS A 70 19.89 -13.58 4.49
CA LYS A 70 18.50 -13.11 4.51
C LYS A 70 18.19 -12.33 3.25
N ILE A 71 17.24 -12.80 2.46
CA ILE A 71 16.80 -12.17 1.22
C ILE A 71 15.35 -11.74 1.37
N ARG A 72 15.09 -10.43 1.27
CA ARG A 72 13.72 -9.89 1.22
C ARG A 72 13.16 -10.02 -0.19
N THR A 73 12.10 -10.80 -0.34
CA THR A 73 11.46 -11.08 -1.62
C THR A 73 9.98 -10.76 -1.58
N VAL A 74 9.41 -10.42 -2.74
CA VAL A 74 7.96 -10.38 -2.91
C VAL A 74 7.57 -11.63 -3.69
N PRO A 75 6.71 -12.51 -3.14
CA PRO A 75 6.26 -13.70 -3.83
C PRO A 75 5.48 -13.30 -5.09
N ARG A 76 5.53 -14.15 -6.12
CA ARG A 76 4.79 -13.91 -7.35
C ARG A 76 3.30 -13.84 -7.02
N PRO A 77 2.60 -12.73 -7.33
CA PRO A 77 1.20 -12.59 -7.00
C PRO A 77 0.35 -13.60 -7.77
N ASP A 78 -0.85 -13.90 -7.28
CA ASP A 78 -1.79 -14.78 -7.97
C ASP A 78 -2.21 -14.23 -9.35
N LYS A 79 -2.67 -15.08 -10.28
CA LYS A 79 -3.03 -14.69 -11.65
C LYS A 79 -3.99 -13.49 -11.71
N PRO A 80 -5.08 -13.42 -10.90
CA PRO A 80 -5.98 -12.26 -10.91
C PRO A 80 -5.26 -10.97 -10.49
N LEU A 81 -4.40 -11.06 -9.49
CA LEU A 81 -3.61 -9.93 -8.99
C LEU A 81 -2.53 -9.49 -9.99
N GLN A 82 -1.91 -10.42 -10.74
CA GLN A 82 -0.99 -10.09 -11.83
C GLN A 82 -1.68 -9.27 -12.93
N ILE A 83 -2.87 -9.68 -13.35
CA ILE A 83 -3.66 -8.98 -14.38
C ILE A 83 -4.05 -7.59 -13.87
N LEU A 84 -4.46 -7.50 -12.60
CA LEU A 84 -4.79 -6.23 -11.95
C LEU A 84 -3.59 -5.27 -11.93
N LEU A 85 -2.42 -5.75 -11.50
CA LEU A 85 -1.20 -4.94 -11.46
C LEU A 85 -0.76 -4.51 -12.86
N HIS A 86 -0.85 -5.40 -13.85
CA HIS A 86 -0.56 -5.08 -15.24
C HIS A 86 -1.48 -3.98 -15.79
N LYS A 87 -2.79 -4.09 -15.54
CA LYS A 87 -3.77 -3.06 -15.92
C LYS A 87 -3.57 -1.72 -15.22
N LEU A 88 -3.03 -1.73 -14.00
CA LEU A 88 -2.64 -0.52 -13.26
C LEU A 88 -1.25 0.01 -13.65
N GLY A 89 -0.50 -0.67 -14.52
CA GLY A 89 0.87 -0.29 -14.89
C GLY A 89 1.89 -0.47 -13.76
N LEU A 90 1.56 -1.26 -12.74
CA LEU A 90 2.41 -1.51 -11.57
C LEU A 90 3.27 -2.75 -11.79
N ARG A 91 4.59 -2.63 -11.57
CA ARG A 91 5.53 -3.75 -11.59
C ARG A 91 6.07 -3.99 -10.19
N LEU A 92 5.93 -5.21 -9.68
CA LEU A 92 6.52 -5.61 -8.40
C LEU A 92 7.98 -6.01 -8.58
N PRO A 93 8.88 -5.58 -7.68
CA PRO A 93 10.25 -6.07 -7.65
C PRO A 93 10.29 -7.50 -7.10
N GLU A 94 11.01 -8.41 -7.77
CA GLU A 94 11.19 -9.79 -7.30
C GLU A 94 12.09 -9.87 -6.04
N ARG A 95 13.04 -8.93 -5.93
CA ARG A 95 13.99 -8.84 -4.82
C ARG A 95 14.18 -7.38 -4.43
N LEU A 96 14.21 -7.12 -3.13
CA LEU A 96 14.58 -5.81 -2.60
C LEU A 96 16.08 -5.85 -2.27
N THR A 97 16.89 -5.09 -3.01
CA THR A 97 18.36 -5.16 -3.05
C THR A 97 19.10 -4.76 -1.76
N LYS A 98 18.46 -4.80 -0.58
CA LYS A 98 19.19 -4.70 0.68
C LYS A 98 19.71 -6.08 1.09
N ARG A 99 20.94 -6.39 0.64
CA ARG A 99 21.81 -7.34 1.34
C ARG A 99 22.06 -6.78 2.74
N ILE A 100 21.40 -7.34 3.73
CA ILE A 100 21.79 -7.15 5.13
C ILE A 100 22.76 -8.30 5.39
N LEU A 101 24.06 -7.97 5.45
CA LEU A 101 25.13 -8.87 5.89
C LEU A 101 25.05 -9.07 7.40
#